data_AF-A0A9E0N8Z8-F1
#
_entry.id   AF-A0A9E0N8Z8-F1
#
_cell.length_a   1.000
_cell.length_b   1.000
_cell.length_c   1.000
_cell.angle_alpha   90.00
_cell.angle_beta   90.00
_cell.angle_gamma   90.00
#
_symmetry.space_group_name_H-M   'P 1'
#
loop_
_entity.id
_entity.type
_entity.pdbx_description
1 polymer ?
#
loop_
_entity_poly.entity_id
_entity_poly.type
_entity_poly.pdbx_seq_one_letter_code
_entity_poly.pdbx_strand_id
1 'polypeptide(L)' 'MSLNLQPNFFESGKRYFHAFTPGDDFYEALIDTHRDLTDEQSAMVNAKLVLLLANHIGDIGVLREAMAIARQDV' A
#
# COMPACT_ATOMS: atom_id res chain seq x y z
N MET A 1 -5.24 -12.50 -11.81
CA MET A 1 -3.78 -12.30 -11.82
C MET A 1 -3.22 -12.76 -10.47
N SER A 2 -1.94 -13.11 -10.34
CA SER A 2 -1.37 -13.46 -9.01
C SER A 2 -0.86 -12.19 -8.30
N LEU A 3 -0.89 -12.18 -6.97
CA LEU A 3 -0.34 -11.09 -6.17
C LEU A 3 1.18 -10.94 -6.39
N ASN A 4 1.65 -9.71 -6.63
CA ASN A 4 3.08 -9.41 -6.71
C ASN A 4 3.64 -9.09 -5.32
N LEU A 5 4.66 -9.84 -4.88
CA LEU A 5 5.33 -9.67 -3.59
C LEU A 5 6.69 -8.95 -3.71
N GLN A 6 7.11 -8.59 -4.93
CA GLN A 6 8.35 -7.85 -5.16
C GLN A 6 8.10 -6.33 -5.14
N PRO A 7 9.11 -5.52 -4.76
CA PRO A 7 9.01 -4.08 -4.86
C PRO A 7 8.62 -3.64 -6.28
N ASN A 8 7.52 -2.90 -6.38
CA ASN A 8 6.94 -2.48 -7.66
C ASN A 8 6.46 -1.02 -7.62
N PHE A 9 7.19 -0.17 -6.89
CA PHE A 9 6.90 1.26 -6.82
C PHE A 9 7.47 1.97 -8.06
N PHE A 10 6.61 2.69 -8.78
CA PHE A 10 7.00 3.51 -9.92
C PHE A 10 5.99 4.65 -10.11
N GLU A 11 6.43 5.73 -10.75
CA GLU A 11 5.56 6.82 -11.21
C GLU A 11 5.64 6.89 -12.73
N SER A 12 4.47 6.85 -13.40
CA SER A 12 4.40 6.92 -14.85
C SER A 12 5.08 8.18 -15.37
N GLY A 13 6.13 8.02 -16.17
CA GLY A 13 6.89 9.13 -16.77
C GLY A 13 8.04 9.67 -15.92
N LYS A 14 8.21 9.21 -14.67
CA LYS A 14 9.38 9.55 -13.84
C LYS A 14 10.45 8.48 -13.97
N ARG A 15 11.69 8.90 -14.24
CA ARG A 15 12.86 8.02 -14.19
C ARG A 15 13.57 8.25 -12.87
N TYR A 16 13.58 7.22 -12.04
CA TYR A 16 14.36 7.21 -10.81
C TYR A 16 15.79 6.80 -11.13
N PHE A 17 16.76 7.61 -10.71
CA PHE A 17 18.19 7.31 -10.86
C PHE A 17 18.71 6.39 -9.74
N HIS A 18 17.98 6.31 -8.63
CA HIS A 18 18.23 5.39 -7.52
C HIS A 18 17.03 4.46 -7.35
N ALA A 19 17.30 3.15 -7.24
CA ALA A 19 16.26 2.11 -7.24
C ALA A 19 15.28 2.17 -6.05
N PHE A 20 15.66 2.83 -4.94
CA PHE A 20 14.86 2.86 -3.70
C PHE A 20 14.03 4.14 -3.50
N THR A 21 14.37 5.23 -4.22
CA THR A 21 13.67 6.52 -4.12
C THR A 21 12.15 6.46 -4.33
N PRO A 22 11.57 5.68 -5.27
CA PRO A 22 10.10 5.63 -5.39
C PRO A 22 9.41 5.02 -4.18
N GLY A 23 10.07 4.07 -3.50
CA GLY A 23 9.57 3.50 -2.25
C GLY A 23 9.65 4.51 -1.11
N ASP A 24 10.78 5.21 -1.02
CA ASP A 24 11.01 6.24 0.01
C ASP A 24 9.98 7.39 -0.11
N ASP A 25 9.76 7.91 -1.33
CA ASP A 25 8.76 8.95 -1.63
C ASP A 25 7.35 8.51 -1.16
N PHE A 26 6.98 7.24 -1.40
CA PHE A 26 5.70 6.69 -0.97
C PHE A 26 5.61 6.54 0.56
N TYR A 27 6.68 6.05 1.20
CA TYR A 27 6.71 5.90 2.66
C TYR A 27 6.62 7.25 3.37
N GLU A 28 7.28 8.29 2.85
CA GLU A 28 7.17 9.66 3.36
C GLU A 28 5.71 10.15 3.29
N ALA A 29 5.06 10.01 2.12
CA ALA A 29 3.68 10.40 1.94
C ALA A 29 2.71 9.63 2.86
N LEU A 30 2.98 8.34 3.09
CA LEU A 30 2.20 7.53 4.03
C LEU A 30 2.36 8.04 5.46
N ILE A 31 3.60 8.27 5.92
CA ILE A 31 3.86 8.81 7.27
C ILE A 31 3.16 10.16 7.46
N ASP A 32 3.25 11.05 6.47
CA ASP A 32 2.62 12.36 6.52
C ASP A 32 1.09 12.27 6.57
N THR A 33 0.49 11.27 5.91
CA THR A 33 -0.96 11.03 5.98
C THR A 33 -1.43 10.69 7.40
N HIS A 34 -0.55 10.09 8.21
CA HIS A 34 -0.85 9.72 9.60
C HIS A 34 -0.40 10.76 10.64
N ARG A 35 0.27 11.83 10.21
CA ARG A 35 0.76 12.89 11.09
C ARG A 35 -0.40 13.57 11.82
N ASP A 36 -0.19 13.87 13.10
CA ASP A 36 -1.14 14.55 13.99
C ASP A 36 -2.47 13.80 14.23
N LEU A 37 -2.55 12.52 13.85
CA LEU A 37 -3.71 11.65 14.14
C LEU A 37 -3.52 10.87 15.44
N THR A 38 -4.62 10.61 16.14
CA THR A 38 -4.63 9.59 17.21
C THR A 38 -4.53 8.19 16.61
N ASP A 39 -4.20 7.20 17.45
CA ASP A 39 -4.13 5.79 17.03
C ASP A 39 -5.45 5.30 16.41
N GLU A 40 -6.58 5.71 16.98
CA GLU A 40 -7.92 5.36 16.47
C GLU A 40 -8.20 6.00 15.10
N GLN A 41 -7.81 7.25 14.91
CA GLN A 41 -7.93 7.95 13.63
C GLN A 41 -7.01 7.34 12.58
N SER A 42 -5.78 7.00 12.96
CA SER A 42 -4.79 6.32 12.12
C SER A 42 -5.30 4.95 11.66
N ALA A 43 -5.90 4.16 12.55
CA ALA A 43 -6.54 2.89 12.21
C ALA A 43 -7.71 3.08 11.24
N MET A 44 -8.53 4.12 11.42
CA MET A 44 -9.62 4.47 10.52
C MET A 44 -9.12 4.85 9.12
N VAL A 45 -8.02 5.62 9.03
CA VAL A 45 -7.37 5.96 7.76
C VAL A 45 -6.87 4.70 7.05
N ASN A 46 -6.20 3.81 7.77
CA ASN A 46 -5.73 2.53 7.21
C ASN A 46 -6.89 1.68 6.66
N ALA A 47 -7.99 1.55 7.40
CA ALA A 47 -9.16 0.80 6.95
C ALA A 47 -9.75 1.40 5.65
N LYS A 48 -9.87 2.73 5.57
CA LYS A 48 -10.33 3.43 4.36
C LYS A 48 -9.37 3.23 3.19
N LEU A 49 -8.07 3.37 3.42
CA LEU A 49 -7.04 3.20 2.40
C LEU A 49 -7.07 1.79 1.82
N VAL A 50 -7.16 0.76 2.66
CA VAL A 50 -7.29 -0.64 2.23
C VAL A 50 -8.50 -0.83 1.31
N LEU A 51 -9.67 -0.27 1.67
CA LEU A 51 -10.88 -0.38 0.84
C LEU A 51 -10.74 0.36 -0.50
N LEU A 52 -10.14 1.55 -0.50
CA LEU A 52 -9.89 2.31 -1.73
C LEU A 52 -8.94 1.57 -2.68
N LEU A 53 -7.84 1.03 -2.15
CA LEU A 53 -6.88 0.24 -2.92
C LEU A 53 -7.51 -1.07 -3.41
N ALA A 54 -8.33 -1.73 -2.59
CA ALA A 54 -9.04 -2.94 -3.00
C ALA A 54 -9.99 -2.68 -4.19
N ASN A 55 -10.70 -1.55 -4.17
CA ASN A 55 -11.54 -1.13 -5.28
C ASN A 55 -10.73 -0.79 -6.53
N HIS A 56 -9.56 -0.16 -6.37
CA HIS A 56 -8.65 0.12 -7.50
C HIS A 56 -8.08 -1.15 -8.13
N ILE A 57 -7.72 -2.15 -7.32
CA ILE A 57 -7.21 -3.46 -7.78
C ILE A 57 -8.30 -4.25 -8.51
N GLY A 58 -9.52 -4.30 -7.97
CA GLY A 58 -10.71 -4.89 -8.61
C GLY A 58 -10.73 -6.42 -8.76
N ASP A 59 -9.58 -7.10 -8.75
CA ASP A 59 -9.48 -8.57 -8.84
C ASP A 59 -9.66 -9.23 -7.46
N ILE A 60 -10.84 -9.82 -7.24
CA ILE A 60 -11.19 -10.54 -6.00
C ILE A 60 -10.21 -11.68 -5.67
N GLY A 61 -9.63 -12.34 -6.68
CA GLY A 61 -8.63 -13.39 -6.49
C GLY A 61 -7.37 -12.85 -5.81
N VAL A 62 -6.83 -11.75 -6.33
CA VAL A 62 -5.67 -11.04 -5.75
C VAL A 62 -5.97 -10.59 -4.32
N LEU A 63 -7.16 -10.04 -4.06
CA LEU A 63 -7.55 -9.59 -2.73
C LEU A 63 -7.63 -10.74 -1.72
N ARG A 64 -8.17 -11.90 -2.14
CA ARG A 64 -8.23 -13.10 -1.28
C ARG A 64 -6.84 -13.66 -0.98
N GLU A 65 -5.97 -13.69 -1.97
CA GLU A 65 -4.57 -14.10 -1.79
C GLU A 65 -3.85 -13.17 -0.82
N ALA A 66 -4.01 -11.85 -0.97
CA ALA A 66 -3.42 -10.86 -0.06
C ALA A 66 -3.93 -11.02 1.39
N MET A 67 -5.24 -11.22 1.59
CA MET A 67 -5.80 -11.47 2.93
C MET A 67 -5.30 -12.77 3.55
N ALA A 68 -5.13 -13.83 2.75
CA ALA A 68 -4.61 -15.10 3.22
C ALA A 68 -3.15 -14.96 3.69
N ILE A 69 -2.31 -14.26 2.92
CA ILE A 69 -0.91 -13.99 3.27
C ILE A 69 -0.82 -13.10 4.51
N ALA A 70 -1.57 -11.99 4.56
CA ALA A 70 -1.55 -11.07 5.70
C ALA A 70 -1.97 -11.72 7.03
N ARG A 71 -2.73 -12.81 6.99
CA ARG A 71 -3.16 -13.56 8.19
C ARG A 71 -2.13 -14.61 8.66
N GLN A 72 -1.15 -15.00 7.84
CA GLN A 72 -0.23 -16.09 8.19
C GLN A 72 0.65 -15.76 9.39
N ASP A 73 0.93 -14.48 9.64
CA ASP A 73 1.89 -14.01 10.64
C ASP A 73 1.25 -13.23 11.81
N VAL A 74 -0.06 -13.46 12.06
CA VAL A 74 -0.83 -12.89 13.18
C VAL A 74 -1.29 -14.02 14.10
#